data_AF-A0A8T5D6Y9-F1
#
_entry.id   AF-A0A8T5D6Y9-F1
#
_cell.length_a   1.000
_cell.length_b   1.000
_cell.length_c   1.000
_cell.angle_alpha   90.00
_cell.angle_beta   90.00
_cell.angle_gamma   90.00
#
_symmetry.space_group_name_H-M   'P 1'
#
loop_
_entity.id
_entity.type
_entity.pdbx_description
1 polymer ?
#
loop_
_entity_poly.entity_id
_entity_poly.type
_entity_poly.pdbx_seq_one_letter_code
_entity_poly.pdbx_strand_id
1 'polypeptide(L)'
;MALKDKSKPPNREELEKIFEKTLRPLQSRNARHIFLILRDSETEYLTTYDMQPILVEQGNKLSKVELNNWLSALQEVGLVRKASERGKPTTLPYERRYTFDLWKLTKKGRETSFQLDVFRGNTPIQIREKVVEKTIEKIVEKPVEKIVEKIIEKRVEIPKFPGLKETSFEDLDKTRSLSTHLLLMKSLYGKESMDLWSLSEQTGLTPENIVEFIENHDKFTSNTLYLLAEIPMDLRGKIMQRIGLSPRKNYTISLSSEGEEIAEHLSQ
;
A
#
# COMPACT_ATOMS: atom_id res chain seq x y z
N MET A 1 21.62 10.43 -30.85
CA MET A 1 22.08 10.27 -29.45
C MET A 1 21.32 9.12 -28.84
N ALA A 2 22.02 8.02 -28.55
CA ALA A 2 21.42 6.76 -28.12
C ALA A 2 20.74 6.91 -26.74
N LEU A 3 19.46 6.49 -26.69
CA LEU A 3 18.71 6.26 -25.46
C LEU A 3 19.41 5.13 -24.70
N LYS A 4 20.08 5.47 -23.59
CA LYS A 4 20.72 4.48 -22.71
C LYS A 4 19.64 3.58 -22.10
N ASP A 5 19.63 2.37 -22.63
CA ASP A 5 19.47 1.06 -21.99
C ASP A 5 18.55 0.96 -20.77
N LYS A 6 17.48 0.18 -20.93
CA LYS A 6 16.59 -0.26 -19.85
C LYS A 6 17.42 -1.12 -18.90
N SER A 7 17.59 -0.66 -17.67
CA SER A 7 18.40 -1.30 -16.64
C SER A 7 18.07 -2.78 -16.49
N LYS A 8 19.04 -3.63 -16.84
CA LYS A 8 19.09 -5.05 -16.48
C LYS A 8 18.75 -5.22 -14.99
N PRO A 9 17.95 -6.23 -14.60
CA PRO A 9 17.63 -6.46 -13.19
C PRO A 9 18.93 -6.63 -12.39
N PRO A 10 19.02 -6.04 -11.18
CA PRO A 10 20.25 -6.04 -10.40
C PRO A 10 20.69 -7.48 -10.14
N ASN A 11 21.98 -7.75 -10.32
CA ASN A 11 22.52 -9.07 -10.06
C ASN A 11 22.53 -9.37 -8.54
N ARG A 12 22.82 -10.62 -8.15
CA ARG A 12 22.79 -11.04 -6.74
C ARG A 12 23.68 -10.18 -5.84
N GLU A 13 24.87 -9.80 -6.30
CA GLU A 13 25.82 -8.98 -5.54
C GLU A 13 25.35 -7.52 -5.40
N GLU A 14 24.72 -6.97 -6.44
CA GLU A 14 24.12 -5.63 -6.42
C GLU A 14 22.93 -5.56 -5.47
N LEU A 15 22.09 -6.61 -5.45
CA LEU A 15 21.01 -6.75 -4.47
C LEU A 15 21.56 -6.82 -3.05
N GLU A 16 22.55 -7.68 -2.82
CA GLU A 16 23.17 -7.85 -1.50
C GLU A 16 23.79 -6.54 -0.99
N LYS A 17 24.42 -5.76 -1.87
CA LYS A 17 24.93 -4.42 -1.57
C LYS A 17 23.82 -3.42 -1.23
N ILE A 18 22.65 -3.49 -1.88
CA ILE A 18 21.49 -2.65 -1.56
C ILE A 18 20.97 -3.01 -0.17
N PHE A 19 20.82 -4.30 0.13
CA PHE A 19 20.33 -4.79 1.41
C PHE A 19 21.26 -4.46 2.58
N GLU A 20 22.55 -4.75 2.43
CA GLU A 20 23.53 -4.62 3.53
C GLU A 20 24.03 -3.19 3.74
N LYS A 21 23.92 -2.31 2.73
CA LYS A 21 24.29 -0.89 2.89
C LYS A 21 23.09 0.03 2.99
N THR A 22 22.22 0.05 1.99
CA THR A 22 21.18 1.09 1.91
C THR A 22 19.97 0.75 2.77
N LEU A 23 19.55 -0.52 2.79
CA LEU A 23 18.35 -0.96 3.51
C LEU A 23 18.63 -1.46 4.93
N ARG A 24 19.90 -1.52 5.36
CA ARG A 24 20.29 -2.02 6.68
C ARG A 24 19.52 -1.35 7.83
N PRO A 25 19.39 0.00 7.90
CA PRO A 25 18.58 0.63 8.95
C PRO A 25 17.10 0.24 8.85
N LEU A 26 16.57 0.06 7.64
CA LEU A 26 15.19 -0.34 7.39
C LEU A 26 14.88 -1.79 7.79
N GLN A 27 15.87 -2.59 8.22
CA GLN A 27 15.61 -3.86 8.90
C GLN A 27 14.97 -3.66 10.28
N SER A 28 15.12 -2.47 10.89
CA SER A 28 14.46 -2.10 12.15
C SER A 28 13.04 -1.58 11.92
N ARG A 29 12.07 -2.11 12.66
CA ARG A 29 10.67 -1.62 12.66
C ARG A 29 10.59 -0.13 12.95
N ASN A 30 11.41 0.35 13.88
CA ASN A 30 11.40 1.74 14.32
C ASN A 30 11.87 2.67 13.20
N ALA A 31 13.00 2.34 12.55
CA ALA A 31 13.51 3.10 11.42
C ALA A 31 12.51 3.14 10.25
N ARG A 32 11.79 2.03 10.01
CA ARG A 32 10.77 1.99 8.96
C ARG A 32 9.59 2.90 9.23
N HIS A 33 9.05 2.88 10.45
CA HIS A 33 7.94 3.76 10.80
C HIS A 33 8.35 5.23 10.62
N ILE A 34 9.55 5.61 11.09
CA ILE A 34 10.09 6.96 10.90
C ILE A 34 10.24 7.31 9.42
N PHE A 35 10.80 6.40 8.62
CA PHE A 35 10.98 6.59 7.19
C PHE A 35 9.65 6.76 6.44
N LEU A 36 8.62 5.98 6.80
CA LEU A 36 7.28 6.07 6.20
C LEU A 36 6.55 7.34 6.64
N ILE A 37 6.70 7.78 7.89
CA ILE A 37 6.15 9.07 8.35
C ILE A 37 6.72 10.22 7.51
N LEU A 38 8.04 10.21 7.26
CA LEU A 38 8.69 11.21 6.41
C LEU A 38 8.29 11.12 4.93
N ARG A 39 7.85 9.94 4.47
CA ARG A 39 7.34 9.71 3.12
C ARG A 39 5.93 10.23 2.93
N ASP A 40 5.06 9.92 3.88
CA ASP A 40 3.63 10.21 3.82
C ASP A 40 3.29 11.63 4.28
N SER A 41 4.31 12.38 4.73
CA SER A 41 4.14 13.76 5.14
C SER A 41 3.81 14.67 3.96
N GLU A 42 2.75 15.48 4.14
CA GLU A 42 2.40 16.55 3.21
C GLU A 42 3.30 17.79 3.37
N THR A 43 4.05 17.88 4.47
CA THR A 43 4.98 18.99 4.72
C THR A 43 6.39 18.65 4.25
N GLU A 44 7.14 19.67 3.82
CA GLU A 44 8.49 19.43 3.29
C GLU A 44 9.46 18.91 4.36
N TYR A 45 9.25 19.31 5.63
CA TYR A 45 10.08 18.91 6.76
C TYR A 45 9.19 18.52 7.93
N LEU A 46 9.69 17.57 8.72
CA LEU A 46 9.13 17.21 10.01
C LEU A 46 10.18 17.34 11.11
N THR A 47 9.73 17.74 12.30
CA THR A 47 10.53 17.70 13.52
C THR A 47 10.33 16.38 14.27
N THR A 48 11.22 16.07 15.20
CA THR A 48 10.98 14.94 16.12
C THR A 48 9.72 15.10 16.95
N TYR A 49 9.27 16.34 17.17
CA TYR A 49 8.03 16.63 17.89
C TYR A 49 6.80 16.29 17.04
N ASP A 50 6.85 16.56 15.74
CA ASP A 50 5.78 16.20 14.79
C ASP A 50 5.63 14.68 14.66
N MET A 51 6.75 13.94 14.62
CA MET A 51 6.75 12.49 14.41
C MET A 51 6.27 11.69 15.64
N GLN A 52 6.48 12.22 16.85
CA GLN A 52 6.33 11.43 18.06
C GLN A 52 4.88 11.01 18.35
N PRO A 53 3.86 11.88 18.18
CA PRO A 53 2.45 11.48 18.31
C PRO A 53 2.06 10.40 17.29
N ILE A 54 2.50 10.54 16.03
CA ILE A 54 2.20 9.57 14.96
C ILE A 54 2.79 8.19 15.30
N LEU A 55 4.03 8.17 15.82
CA LEU A 55 4.65 6.93 16.29
C LEU A 55 3.87 6.29 17.42
N VAL A 56 3.38 7.09 18.39
CA VAL A 56 2.58 6.60 19.52
C VAL A 56 1.25 6.00 19.05
N GLU A 57 0.56 6.66 18.11
CA GLU A 57 -0.68 6.14 17.49
C GLU A 57 -0.45 4.80 16.77
N GLN A 58 0.72 4.63 16.15
CA GLN A 58 1.15 3.38 15.53
C GLN A 58 1.65 2.32 16.54
N GLY A 59 1.47 2.56 17.86
CA GLY A 59 1.87 1.66 18.93
C GLY A 59 3.37 1.67 19.25
N ASN A 60 4.11 2.68 18.79
CA ASN A 60 5.56 2.79 18.95
C ASN A 60 5.94 3.90 19.95
N LYS A 61 6.51 3.50 21.09
CA LYS A 61 6.90 4.42 22.17
C LYS A 61 8.41 4.69 22.16
N LEU A 62 8.90 5.31 21.09
CA LEU A 62 10.30 5.77 21.04
C LEU A 62 10.53 6.97 21.95
N SER A 63 11.60 6.93 22.73
CA SER A 63 12.14 8.12 23.37
C SER A 63 12.69 9.10 22.32
N LYS A 64 12.84 10.36 22.71
CA LYS A 64 13.46 11.40 21.85
C LYS A 64 14.87 11.00 21.42
N VAL A 65 15.64 10.34 22.29
CA VAL A 65 17.01 9.90 21.98
C VAL A 65 16.99 8.80 20.93
N GLU A 66 16.14 7.78 21.10
CA GLU A 66 16.03 6.68 20.13
C GLU A 66 15.55 7.16 18.76
N LEU A 67 14.57 8.07 18.72
CA LEU A 67 14.11 8.69 17.48
C LEU A 67 15.25 9.40 16.74
N ASN A 68 16.05 10.21 17.44
CA ASN A 68 17.21 10.88 16.84
C ASN A 68 18.30 9.90 16.39
N ASN A 69 18.52 8.81 17.13
CA ASN A 69 19.47 7.77 16.73
C ASN A 69 19.03 7.09 15.43
N TRP A 70 17.75 6.76 15.29
CA TRP A 70 17.23 6.18 14.04
C TRP A 70 17.26 7.14 12.87
N LEU A 71 16.94 8.43 13.08
CA LEU A 71 17.08 9.47 12.06
C LEU A 71 18.54 9.62 11.60
N SER A 72 19.50 9.54 12.54
CA SER A 72 20.93 9.56 12.22
C SER A 72 21.34 8.33 11.41
N ALA A 73 20.91 7.13 11.79
CA ALA A 73 21.19 5.91 11.04
C ALA A 73 20.61 5.94 9.61
N LEU A 74 19.40 6.51 9.44
CA LEU A 74 18.79 6.73 8.13
C LEU A 74 19.55 7.79 7.32
N GLN A 75 20.12 8.79 7.98
CA GLN A 75 20.92 9.83 7.34
C GLN A 75 22.28 9.31 6.86
N GLU A 76 22.94 8.45 7.64
CA GLU A 76 24.22 7.83 7.28
C GLU A 76 24.15 7.06 5.95
N VAL A 77 23.02 6.39 5.70
CA VAL A 77 22.76 5.68 4.43
C VAL A 77 22.17 6.58 3.34
N GLY A 78 21.97 7.86 3.65
CA GLY A 78 21.49 8.90 2.74
C GLY A 78 20.01 8.81 2.41
N LEU A 79 19.19 8.12 3.20
CA LEU A 79 17.73 8.02 2.98
C LEU A 79 17.00 9.28 3.43
N VAL A 80 17.46 9.88 4.54
CA VAL A 80 16.91 11.14 5.07
C VAL A 80 18.03 12.16 5.20
N ARG A 81 17.66 13.44 5.35
CA ARG A 81 18.60 14.51 5.67
C ARG A 81 18.05 15.41 6.75
N LYS A 82 18.97 15.87 7.60
CA LYS A 82 18.75 16.99 8.51
C LYS A 82 18.99 18.31 7.78
N ALA A 83 18.12 19.29 7.98
CA ALA A 83 18.35 20.65 7.49
C ALA A 83 19.49 21.34 8.25
N SER A 84 20.09 22.37 7.63
CA SER A 84 21.10 23.21 8.29
C SER A 84 20.51 24.04 9.43
N GLU A 85 19.23 24.39 9.33
CA GLU A 85 18.53 25.21 10.30
C GLU A 85 17.55 24.39 11.14
N ARG A 86 17.28 24.88 12.35
CA ARG A 86 16.29 24.31 13.28
C ARG A 86 14.99 25.08 13.16
N GLY A 87 13.87 24.39 13.31
CA GLY A 87 12.53 24.96 13.12
C GLY A 87 11.56 24.63 14.24
N LYS A 88 10.37 25.24 14.18
CA LYS A 88 9.23 24.84 15.00
C LYS A 88 8.56 23.59 14.39
N PRO A 89 7.78 22.84 15.19
CA PRO A 89 6.87 21.81 14.69
C PRO A 89 6.01 22.35 13.54
N THR A 90 5.75 21.50 12.55
CA THR A 90 5.13 21.87 11.28
C THR A 90 3.73 21.32 11.10
N THR A 91 3.38 20.24 11.82
CA THR A 91 2.06 19.59 11.71
C THR A 91 1.16 19.87 12.90
N LEU A 92 1.69 20.45 13.99
CA LEU A 92 0.97 20.69 15.23
C LEU A 92 1.12 22.14 15.71
N PRO A 93 0.06 22.74 16.30
CA PRO A 93 0.15 24.03 16.96
C PRO A 93 1.25 24.03 18.06
N TYR A 94 2.17 25.00 18.00
CA TYR A 94 3.32 25.06 18.91
C TYR A 94 3.78 26.49 19.21
N GLU A 95 3.54 26.93 20.45
CA GLU A 95 3.82 28.30 20.89
C GLU A 95 5.10 28.45 21.73
N ARG A 96 5.79 27.35 22.03
CA ARG A 96 7.01 27.42 22.87
C ARG A 96 8.20 27.94 22.06
N ARG A 97 9.22 28.42 22.78
CA ARG A 97 10.45 29.00 22.20
C ARG A 97 11.45 27.96 21.68
N TYR A 98 11.30 26.70 22.07
CA TYR A 98 12.26 25.67 21.72
C TYR A 98 12.11 25.24 20.26
N THR A 99 13.24 25.14 19.56
CA THR A 99 13.30 24.68 18.16
C THR A 99 13.85 23.26 18.08
N PHE A 100 13.55 22.58 16.97
CA PHE A 100 13.89 21.19 16.72
C PHE A 100 14.65 21.05 15.40
N ASP A 101 15.36 19.94 15.27
CA ASP A 101 16.00 19.58 14.01
C ASP A 101 14.91 19.24 12.98
N LEU A 102 15.05 19.77 11.77
CA LEU A 102 14.13 19.54 10.66
C LEU A 102 14.66 18.41 9.78
N TRP A 103 13.80 17.44 9.50
CA TRP A 103 14.15 16.22 8.78
C TRP A 103 13.27 16.05 7.55
N LYS A 104 13.85 15.54 6.47
CA LYS A 104 13.09 15.16 5.27
C LYS A 104 13.72 14.02 4.50
N LEU A 105 12.95 13.39 3.62
CA LEU A 105 13.47 12.44 2.65
C LEU A 105 14.46 13.11 1.68
N THR A 106 15.51 12.38 1.33
CA THR A 106 16.36 12.71 0.19
C THR A 106 15.74 12.20 -1.11
N LYS A 107 16.31 12.60 -2.25
CA LYS A 107 15.98 11.98 -3.55
C LYS A 107 16.21 10.46 -3.52
N LYS A 108 17.31 10.00 -2.91
CA LYS A 108 17.62 8.58 -2.74
C LYS A 108 16.56 7.88 -1.88
N GLY A 109 16.12 8.52 -0.79
CA GLY A 109 15.05 8.03 0.06
C GLY A 109 13.73 7.86 -0.70
N ARG A 110 13.33 8.87 -1.48
CA ARG A 110 12.13 8.79 -2.34
C ARG A 110 12.21 7.66 -3.37
N GLU A 111 13.34 7.56 -4.08
CA GLU A 111 13.57 6.47 -5.04
C GLU A 111 13.51 5.09 -4.37
N THR A 112 14.13 4.96 -3.20
CA THR A 112 14.10 3.72 -2.41
C THR A 112 12.67 3.39 -1.98
N SER A 113 11.88 4.38 -1.55
CA SER A 113 10.47 4.18 -1.24
C SER A 113 9.68 3.73 -2.46
N PHE A 114 9.84 4.40 -3.60
CA PHE A 114 9.17 4.06 -4.84
C PHE A 114 9.46 2.61 -5.25
N GLN A 115 10.73 2.20 -5.18
CA GLN A 115 11.12 0.81 -5.44
C GLN A 115 10.46 -0.16 -4.46
N LEU A 116 10.42 0.17 -3.17
CA LEU A 116 9.71 -0.63 -2.17
C LEU A 116 8.20 -0.74 -2.45
N ASP A 117 7.57 0.29 -2.99
CA ASP A 117 6.14 0.28 -3.35
C ASP A 117 5.88 -0.58 -4.60
N VAL A 118 6.77 -0.54 -5.60
CA VAL A 118 6.77 -1.49 -6.74
C VAL A 118 6.87 -2.93 -6.24
N PHE A 119 7.70 -3.20 -5.22
CA PHE A 119 7.76 -4.52 -4.60
C PHE A 119 6.48 -4.91 -3.83
N ARG A 120 5.60 -3.97 -3.48
CA ARG A 120 4.28 -4.26 -2.87
C ARG A 120 3.16 -4.52 -3.86
N GLY A 121 3.41 -4.41 -5.17
CA GLY A 121 2.35 -4.50 -6.19
C GLY A 121 1.39 -3.31 -6.13
N ASN A 122 1.78 -2.23 -5.46
CA ASN A 122 1.11 -0.95 -5.53
C ASN A 122 1.79 -0.20 -6.66
N THR A 123 1.17 -0.13 -7.85
CA THR A 123 1.72 0.66 -8.96
C THR A 123 1.74 2.12 -8.54
N PRO A 124 2.89 2.74 -8.27
CA PRO A 124 2.89 4.12 -7.81
C PRO A 124 2.68 5.00 -9.03
N ILE A 125 1.67 5.87 -8.97
CA ILE A 125 1.47 6.92 -9.96
C ILE A 125 2.76 7.74 -9.99
N GLN A 126 3.41 7.79 -11.15
CA GLN A 126 4.66 8.53 -11.34
C GLN A 126 4.34 10.03 -11.30
N ILE A 127 4.33 10.63 -10.11
CA ILE A 127 4.18 12.08 -9.96
C ILE A 127 5.48 12.72 -10.43
N ARG A 128 5.52 13.13 -11.71
CA ARG A 128 6.54 14.06 -12.19
C ARG A 128 6.27 15.41 -11.52
N GLU A 129 7.12 15.81 -10.59
CA GLU A 129 7.15 17.19 -10.06
C GLU A 129 7.36 18.15 -11.24
N LYS A 130 6.26 18.73 -11.74
CA LYS A 130 6.34 19.90 -12.60
C LYS A 130 6.40 21.09 -11.65
N VAL A 131 7.63 21.57 -11.40
CA VAL A 131 7.85 22.85 -10.71
C VAL A 131 7.15 23.93 -11.53
N VAL A 132 6.02 24.42 -11.03
CA VAL A 132 5.40 25.64 -11.53
C VAL A 132 5.87 26.74 -10.60
N GLU A 133 6.90 27.47 -11.02
CA GLU A 133 7.26 28.75 -10.44
C GLU A 133 6.07 29.69 -10.62
N LYS A 134 5.28 29.90 -9.57
CA LYS A 134 4.31 30.98 -9.53
C LYS A 134 4.94 32.10 -8.71
N THR A 135 5.44 33.09 -9.43
CA THR A 135 5.88 34.38 -8.92
C THR A 135 4.78 35.01 -8.06
N ILE A 136 5.16 35.34 -6.83
CA ILE A 136 4.35 36.08 -5.86
C ILE A 136 4.35 37.55 -6.31
N GLU A 137 3.18 38.09 -6.65
CA GLU A 137 2.95 39.52 -6.54
C GLU A 137 2.09 39.82 -5.31
N LYS A 138 2.54 40.85 -4.62
CA LYS A 138 2.33 41.21 -3.23
C LYS A 138 1.17 42.20 -3.14
N ILE A 139 0.07 41.87 -2.43
CA ILE A 139 -0.92 42.86 -1.98
C ILE A 139 -1.39 42.52 -0.55
N VAL A 140 -0.74 43.21 0.41
CA VAL A 140 -1.26 43.99 1.54
C VAL A 140 -2.63 43.64 2.20
N GLU A 141 -2.56 43.43 3.54
CA GLU A 141 -3.52 43.71 4.65
C GLU A 141 -4.81 42.88 4.90
N LYS A 142 -4.78 42.12 6.04
CA LYS A 142 -5.79 41.84 7.12
C LYS A 142 -7.28 41.52 6.78
N PRO A 143 -8.05 40.83 7.68
CA PRO A 143 -7.72 39.85 8.72
C PRO A 143 -8.49 38.51 8.55
N VAL A 144 -8.20 37.56 9.45
CA VAL A 144 -8.77 36.20 9.55
C VAL A 144 -10.29 36.19 9.68
N GLU A 145 -10.99 35.50 8.77
CA GLU A 145 -12.37 35.05 8.98
C GLU A 145 -12.43 33.53 9.19
N LYS A 146 -13.07 33.18 10.29
CA LYS A 146 -13.28 31.84 10.84
C LYS A 146 -14.23 31.08 9.92
N ILE A 147 -13.72 30.14 9.12
CA ILE A 147 -14.56 29.26 8.30
C ILE A 147 -15.19 28.21 9.24
N VAL A 148 -16.50 28.32 9.43
CA VAL A 148 -17.34 27.36 10.12
C VAL A 148 -17.57 26.16 9.19
N GLU A 149 -17.14 24.98 9.61
CA GLU A 149 -17.47 23.72 8.94
C GLU A 149 -18.97 23.45 9.03
N LYS A 150 -19.69 23.70 7.94
CA LYS A 150 -21.03 23.18 7.73
C LYS A 150 -20.89 21.85 6.99
N ILE A 151 -21.01 20.75 7.72
CA ILE A 151 -21.13 19.41 7.11
C ILE A 151 -22.46 19.40 6.33
N ILE A 152 -22.36 19.42 5.01
CA ILE A 152 -23.51 19.18 4.13
C ILE A 152 -23.54 17.68 3.88
N GLU A 153 -24.44 16.96 4.56
CA GLU A 153 -24.80 15.59 4.18
C GLU A 153 -25.46 15.62 2.80
N LYS A 154 -24.66 15.43 1.76
CA LYS A 154 -25.17 15.22 0.41
C LYS A 154 -25.59 13.75 0.30
N ARG A 155 -26.89 13.45 0.45
CA ARG A 155 -27.43 12.15 0.04
C ARG A 155 -27.11 11.94 -1.43
N VAL A 156 -26.32 10.90 -1.73
CA VAL A 156 -26.04 10.47 -3.10
C VAL A 156 -27.29 9.75 -3.60
N GLU A 157 -28.07 10.40 -4.46
CA GLU A 157 -29.10 9.72 -5.24
C GLU A 157 -28.39 8.83 -6.26
N ILE A 158 -28.47 7.51 -6.05
CA ILE A 158 -27.95 6.51 -7.00
C ILE A 158 -28.81 6.61 -8.27
N PRO A 159 -28.22 6.85 -9.45
CA PRO A 159 -28.97 6.93 -10.69
C PRO A 159 -29.67 5.58 -10.96
N LYS A 160 -31.01 5.59 -10.92
CA LYS A 160 -31.83 4.43 -11.30
C LYS A 160 -31.78 4.28 -12.82
N PHE A 161 -31.25 3.17 -13.30
CA PHE A 161 -31.25 2.85 -14.72
C PHE A 161 -32.69 2.56 -15.18
N PRO A 162 -33.22 3.27 -16.20
CA PRO A 162 -34.57 3.03 -16.68
C PRO A 162 -34.67 1.66 -17.35
N GLY A 163 -35.57 0.80 -16.84
CA GLY A 163 -35.91 -0.49 -17.46
C GLY A 163 -35.56 -1.74 -16.65
N LEU A 164 -34.80 -1.62 -15.56
CA LEU A 164 -34.57 -2.73 -14.63
C LEU A 164 -35.64 -2.71 -13.54
N LYS A 165 -36.45 -3.78 -13.44
CA LYS A 165 -37.24 -4.01 -12.23
C LYS A 165 -36.25 -4.18 -11.09
N GLU A 166 -36.43 -3.46 -9.98
CA GLU A 166 -35.60 -3.60 -8.78
C GLU A 166 -35.73 -5.05 -8.27
N THR A 167 -34.80 -5.91 -8.68
CA THR A 167 -34.54 -7.19 -8.01
C THR A 167 -34.11 -6.85 -6.59
N SER A 168 -34.51 -7.65 -5.59
CA SER A 168 -34.08 -7.38 -4.23
C SER A 168 -32.55 -7.38 -4.16
N PHE A 169 -31.98 -6.61 -3.24
CA PHE A 169 -30.52 -6.61 -3.02
C PHE A 169 -29.97 -8.03 -2.81
N GLU A 170 -30.78 -8.89 -2.19
CA GLU A 170 -30.51 -10.31 -1.99
C GLU A 170 -30.42 -11.10 -3.31
N ASP A 171 -31.32 -10.84 -4.26
CA ASP A 171 -31.29 -11.51 -5.58
C ASP A 171 -30.09 -11.06 -6.42
N LEU A 172 -29.68 -9.79 -6.30
CA LEU A 172 -28.47 -9.28 -6.95
C LEU A 172 -27.22 -9.91 -6.38
N ASP A 173 -27.13 -10.06 -5.05
CA ASP A 173 -25.97 -10.71 -4.42
C ASP A 173 -25.91 -12.21 -4.72
N LYS A 174 -27.06 -12.91 -4.76
CA LYS A 174 -27.15 -14.30 -5.25
C LYS A 174 -26.67 -14.42 -6.69
N THR A 175 -27.14 -13.53 -7.58
CA THR A 175 -26.72 -13.52 -8.99
C THR A 175 -25.23 -13.26 -9.12
N ARG A 176 -24.69 -12.32 -8.36
CA ARG A 176 -23.24 -12.04 -8.29
C ARG A 176 -22.48 -13.29 -7.83
N SER A 177 -22.91 -13.92 -6.75
CA SER A 177 -22.28 -15.13 -6.21
C SER A 177 -22.24 -16.27 -7.24
N LEU A 178 -23.38 -16.56 -7.89
CA LEU A 178 -23.47 -17.56 -8.96
C LEU A 178 -22.55 -17.23 -10.15
N SER A 179 -22.49 -15.95 -10.54
CA SER A 179 -21.61 -15.52 -11.63
C SER A 179 -20.13 -15.72 -11.28
N THR A 180 -19.73 -15.45 -10.04
CA THR A 180 -18.37 -15.67 -9.55
C THR A 180 -18.04 -17.16 -9.53
N HIS A 181 -18.94 -18.02 -9.02
CA HIS A 181 -18.78 -19.47 -9.05
C HIS A 181 -18.54 -19.98 -10.47
N LEU A 182 -19.37 -19.56 -11.43
CA LEU A 182 -19.26 -19.94 -12.84
C LEU A 182 -17.89 -19.57 -13.43
N LEU A 183 -17.43 -18.34 -13.20
CA LEU A 183 -16.15 -17.85 -13.71
C LEU A 183 -14.97 -18.64 -13.14
N LEU A 184 -14.98 -18.91 -11.83
CA LEU A 184 -13.93 -19.69 -11.17
C LEU A 184 -13.94 -21.14 -11.63
N MET A 185 -15.10 -21.81 -11.62
CA MET A 185 -15.24 -23.21 -12.02
C MET A 185 -14.81 -23.41 -13.47
N LYS A 186 -15.29 -22.58 -14.40
CA LYS A 186 -14.87 -22.65 -15.80
C LYS A 186 -13.37 -22.42 -15.99
N SER A 187 -12.77 -21.57 -15.16
CA SER A 187 -11.33 -21.25 -15.28
C SER A 187 -10.43 -22.34 -14.71
N LEU A 188 -10.91 -23.06 -13.71
CA LEU A 188 -10.20 -24.13 -13.00
C LEU A 188 -10.48 -25.52 -13.57
N TYR A 189 -11.63 -25.74 -14.22
CA TYR A 189 -12.04 -27.05 -14.72
C TYR A 189 -10.98 -27.68 -15.64
N GLY A 190 -10.66 -28.95 -15.36
CA GLY A 190 -9.65 -29.70 -16.11
C GLY A 190 -8.19 -29.26 -15.82
N LYS A 191 -7.96 -28.42 -14.81
CA LYS A 191 -6.62 -28.01 -14.36
C LYS A 191 -6.34 -28.54 -12.96
N GLU A 192 -5.14 -29.05 -12.75
CA GLU A 192 -4.70 -29.53 -11.43
C GLU A 192 -4.71 -28.41 -10.38
N SER A 193 -4.19 -27.24 -10.73
CA SER A 193 -4.28 -26.01 -9.93
C SER A 193 -3.93 -24.80 -10.78
N MET A 194 -4.22 -23.60 -10.26
CA MET A 194 -3.84 -22.33 -10.86
C MET A 194 -3.36 -21.34 -9.80
N ASP A 195 -2.34 -20.53 -10.10
CA ASP A 195 -1.97 -19.43 -9.20
C ASP A 195 -3.02 -18.31 -9.23
N LEU A 196 -3.18 -17.63 -8.10
CA LEU A 196 -4.18 -16.59 -7.89
C LEU A 196 -4.13 -15.47 -8.95
N TRP A 197 -2.94 -15.12 -9.44
CA TRP A 197 -2.77 -14.02 -10.38
C TRP A 197 -3.20 -14.42 -11.79
N SER A 198 -2.81 -15.62 -12.24
CA SER A 198 -3.31 -16.19 -13.50
C SER A 198 -4.84 -16.34 -13.48
N LEU A 199 -5.41 -16.74 -12.34
CA LEU A 199 -6.86 -16.88 -12.18
C LEU A 199 -7.57 -15.52 -12.22
N SER A 200 -6.97 -14.50 -11.59
CA SER A 200 -7.43 -13.11 -11.66
C SER A 200 -7.44 -12.58 -13.09
N GLU A 201 -6.36 -12.82 -13.86
CA GLU A 201 -6.27 -12.42 -15.26
C GLU A 201 -7.32 -13.13 -16.13
N GLN A 202 -7.54 -14.42 -15.92
CA GLN A 202 -8.50 -15.21 -16.72
C GLN A 202 -9.96 -14.86 -16.41
N THR A 203 -10.28 -14.55 -15.15
CA THR A 203 -11.65 -14.26 -14.72
C THR A 203 -12.02 -12.77 -14.77
N GLY A 204 -11.01 -11.89 -14.81
CA GLY A 204 -11.20 -10.45 -14.66
C GLY A 204 -11.56 -10.00 -13.23
N LEU A 205 -11.57 -10.92 -12.26
CA LEU A 205 -11.81 -10.61 -10.85
C LEU A 205 -10.50 -10.19 -10.19
N THR A 206 -10.57 -9.31 -9.18
CA THR A 206 -9.37 -8.96 -8.40
C THR A 206 -8.92 -10.14 -7.53
N PRO A 207 -7.61 -10.29 -7.25
CA PRO A 207 -7.10 -11.32 -6.36
C PRO A 207 -7.79 -11.33 -4.99
N GLU A 208 -8.03 -10.14 -4.43
CA GLU A 208 -8.70 -9.97 -3.14
C GLU A 208 -10.15 -10.49 -3.18
N ASN A 209 -10.90 -10.18 -4.24
CA ASN A 209 -12.28 -10.64 -4.39
C ASN A 209 -12.36 -12.16 -4.54
N ILE A 210 -11.39 -12.78 -5.23
CA ILE A 210 -11.34 -14.25 -5.38
C ILE A 210 -11.11 -14.91 -4.02
N VAL A 211 -10.10 -14.45 -3.28
CA VAL A 211 -9.77 -15.02 -1.97
C VAL A 211 -10.92 -14.82 -0.98
N GLU A 212 -11.47 -13.61 -0.90
CA GLU A 212 -12.59 -13.30 0.00
C GLU A 212 -13.82 -14.15 -0.35
N PHE A 213 -14.11 -14.34 -1.64
CA PHE A 213 -15.22 -15.18 -2.09
C PHE A 213 -15.06 -16.64 -1.65
N ILE A 214 -13.88 -17.23 -1.88
CA ILE A 214 -13.58 -18.63 -1.52
C ILE A 214 -13.61 -18.80 0.00
N GLU A 215 -12.94 -17.93 0.76
CA GLU A 215 -12.91 -18.01 2.23
C GLU A 215 -14.29 -17.83 2.86
N ASN A 216 -15.14 -16.97 2.28
CA ASN A 216 -16.50 -16.80 2.76
C ASN A 216 -17.37 -18.00 2.41
N HIS A 217 -17.24 -18.57 1.21
CA HIS A 217 -17.92 -19.80 0.84
C HIS A 217 -17.63 -20.91 1.86
N ASP A 218 -16.35 -21.18 2.14
CA ASP A 218 -15.94 -22.24 3.08
C ASP A 218 -16.42 -22.03 4.52
N LYS A 219 -16.67 -20.78 4.95
CA LYS A 219 -17.23 -20.48 6.28
C LYS A 219 -18.71 -20.82 6.40
N PHE A 220 -19.46 -20.76 5.30
CA PHE A 220 -20.92 -20.85 5.30
C PHE A 220 -21.46 -22.12 4.65
N THR A 221 -20.60 -22.98 4.08
CA THR A 221 -20.97 -24.25 3.47
C THR A 221 -20.21 -25.41 4.11
N SER A 222 -20.87 -26.55 4.33
CA SER A 222 -20.22 -27.79 4.78
C SER A 222 -19.30 -28.41 3.73
N ASN A 223 -19.50 -28.03 2.47
CA ASN A 223 -18.89 -28.65 1.31
C ASN A 223 -17.94 -27.66 0.65
N THR A 224 -16.64 -27.87 0.81
CA THR A 224 -15.61 -27.02 0.21
C THR A 224 -15.54 -27.27 -1.29
N LEU A 225 -15.87 -26.27 -2.11
CA LEU A 225 -15.80 -26.37 -3.58
C LEU A 225 -14.42 -26.00 -4.15
N TYR A 226 -13.66 -25.21 -3.41
CA TYR A 226 -12.35 -24.69 -3.82
C TYR A 226 -11.31 -25.01 -2.77
N LEU A 227 -10.14 -25.45 -3.18
CA LEU A 227 -9.01 -25.66 -2.29
C LEU A 227 -8.05 -24.48 -2.43
N LEU A 228 -7.79 -23.80 -1.31
CA LEU A 228 -6.89 -22.67 -1.23
C LEU A 228 -5.58 -23.09 -0.55
N ALA A 229 -4.51 -23.26 -1.32
CA ALA A 229 -3.19 -23.60 -0.80
C ALA A 229 -2.28 -22.38 -0.82
N GLU A 230 -1.87 -21.90 0.37
CA GLU A 230 -0.94 -20.77 0.49
C GLU A 230 0.44 -21.17 -0.04
N ILE A 231 0.93 -20.42 -1.02
CA ILE A 231 2.28 -20.60 -1.55
C ILE A 231 3.25 -20.08 -0.48
N PRO A 232 4.18 -20.93 0.01
CA PRO A 232 5.14 -20.51 1.03
C PRO A 232 5.86 -19.24 0.58
N MET A 233 5.94 -18.27 1.49
CA MET A 233 6.59 -17.00 1.22
C MET A 233 7.96 -17.20 0.58
N ASP A 234 8.12 -16.63 -0.61
CA ASP A 234 9.38 -16.60 -1.32
C ASP A 234 10.39 -15.69 -0.58
N LEU A 235 11.64 -15.65 -1.05
CA LEU A 235 12.67 -14.83 -0.41
C LEU A 235 12.26 -13.35 -0.33
N ARG A 236 11.57 -12.85 -1.37
CA ARG A 236 10.98 -11.51 -1.41
C ARG A 236 9.93 -11.33 -0.32
N GLY A 237 9.00 -12.27 -0.15
CA GLY A 237 7.98 -12.24 0.88
C GLY A 237 8.57 -12.29 2.29
N LYS A 238 9.62 -13.10 2.51
CA LYS A 238 10.37 -13.15 3.78
C LYS A 238 11.08 -11.83 4.07
N ILE A 239 11.64 -11.19 3.05
CA ILE A 239 12.25 -9.87 3.16
C ILE A 239 11.18 -8.84 3.53
N MET A 240 10.04 -8.82 2.84
CA MET A 240 8.91 -7.93 3.11
C MET A 240 8.40 -8.06 4.54
N GLN A 241 8.20 -9.30 5.01
CA GLN A 241 7.80 -9.58 6.39
C GLN A 241 8.84 -9.05 7.39
N ARG A 242 10.15 -9.26 7.13
CA ARG A 242 11.24 -8.72 7.96
C ARG A 242 11.27 -7.19 7.96
N ILE A 243 10.91 -6.57 6.84
CA ILE A 243 10.71 -5.12 6.72
C ILE A 243 9.30 -4.67 7.14
N GLY A 244 8.57 -5.46 7.94
CA GLY A 244 7.30 -5.06 8.56
C GLY A 244 6.20 -4.75 7.54
N LEU A 245 6.36 -5.25 6.33
CA LEU A 245 5.36 -5.19 5.28
C LEU A 245 4.69 -6.55 5.22
N SER A 246 3.38 -6.56 5.11
CA SER A 246 2.67 -7.80 4.83
C SER A 246 2.99 -8.19 3.39
N PRO A 247 3.74 -9.29 3.14
CA PRO A 247 3.81 -9.81 1.79
C PRO A 247 2.39 -10.15 1.35
N ARG A 248 2.05 -9.83 0.09
CA ARG A 248 0.77 -10.29 -0.47
C ARG A 248 0.79 -11.81 -0.39
N LYS A 249 -0.17 -12.39 0.34
CA LYS A 249 -0.37 -13.83 0.35
C LYS A 249 -0.63 -14.25 -1.08
N ASN A 250 0.05 -15.31 -1.51
CA ASN A 250 -0.15 -15.87 -2.83
C ASN A 250 -0.65 -17.28 -2.66
N TYR A 251 -1.54 -17.71 -3.55
CA TYR A 251 -2.24 -18.97 -3.41
C TYR A 251 -2.21 -19.72 -4.73
N THR A 252 -2.11 -21.04 -4.63
CA THR A 252 -2.57 -21.96 -5.65
C THR A 252 -3.99 -22.38 -5.31
N ILE A 253 -4.87 -22.31 -6.30
CA ILE A 253 -6.30 -22.57 -6.19
C ILE A 253 -6.62 -23.76 -7.09
N SER A 254 -7.37 -24.73 -6.57
CA SER A 254 -7.88 -25.84 -7.34
C SER A 254 -9.33 -26.14 -6.97
N LEU A 255 -10.01 -26.95 -7.77
CA LEU A 255 -11.30 -27.48 -7.40
C LEU A 255 -11.13 -28.63 -6.40
N SER A 256 -12.08 -28.79 -5.48
CA SER A 256 -12.22 -30.02 -4.71
C SER A 256 -12.85 -31.11 -5.56
N SER A 257 -12.96 -32.34 -5.05
CA SER A 257 -13.69 -33.41 -5.74
C SER A 257 -15.13 -33.03 -6.08
N GLU A 258 -15.82 -32.34 -5.16
CA GLU A 258 -17.19 -31.87 -5.38
C GLU A 258 -17.23 -30.65 -6.32
N GLY A 259 -16.23 -29.77 -6.24
CA GLY A 259 -16.09 -28.66 -7.18
C GLY A 259 -15.87 -29.13 -8.62
N GLU A 260 -15.09 -30.19 -8.83
CA GLU A 260 -14.88 -30.83 -10.14
C GLU A 260 -16.17 -31.44 -10.68
N GLU A 261 -16.92 -32.17 -9.84
CA GLU A 261 -18.20 -32.75 -10.25
C GLU A 261 -19.18 -31.66 -10.72
N ILE A 262 -19.31 -30.56 -9.98
CA ILE A 262 -20.19 -29.45 -10.39
C ILE A 262 -19.66 -28.76 -11.66
N ALA A 263 -18.35 -28.55 -11.75
CA ALA A 263 -17.74 -27.90 -12.91
C ALA A 263 -17.88 -28.73 -14.20
N GLU A 264 -17.86 -30.06 -14.10
CA GLU A 264 -18.15 -30.97 -15.21
C GLU A 264 -19.57 -30.78 -15.74
N HIS A 265 -20.57 -30.72 -14.86
CA HIS A 265 -21.95 -30.47 -15.26
C HIS A 265 -22.17 -29.08 -15.90
N LEU A 266 -21.38 -28.07 -15.52
CA LEU A 266 -21.44 -26.72 -16.10
C LEU A 266 -20.67 -26.58 -17.42
N SER A 267 -19.82 -27.55 -17.75
CA SER A 267 -18.98 -27.53 -18.95
C SER A 267 -19.52 -28.41 -20.09
N GLN A 268 -20.60 -29.16 -19.84
CA GLN A 268 -21.40 -29.92 -20.83
C GLN A 268 -22.46 -29.05 -21.49
#